data_AF-A0A357K390-F1
#
_entry.id   AF-A0A357K390-F1
#
_cell.length_a   1.000
_cell.length_b   1.000
_cell.length_c   1.000
_cell.angle_alpha   90.00
_cell.angle_beta   90.00
_cell.angle_gamma   90.00
#
_symmetry.space_group_name_H-M   'P 1'
#
loop_
_entity.id
_entity.type
_entity.pdbx_description
1 polymer ?
#
loop_
_entity_poly.entity_id
_entity_poly.type
_entity_poly.pdbx_seq_one_letter_code
_entity_poly.pdbx_strand_id
1 'polypeptide(L)'
;EAAVEGCTDVTACNYEDAANADDGSCEFESCAGCLSPTACNFDPTAFYPGECVFAEEGYDCDGICIADECGGCTVSVACNYNPEATFNDGSCEFVSCLPFGCTDASACNYDPDALFEDGSCEYAQFPYDCNGECLNDDDNDGVCDEFEVFGCTDEDACNYVEGATNEDGSCTYDCVGCTSPAACNYDPDATIDDGSCDFTSCIVLGCTDENACNFDPTAELNDGSCEYLSCAGCTDASACNYDDTATIENGSCEYPEEAYDCEGNCLFDADGDGVCDEFEVEGCTSNCACNFDPNATEEDDSCVFEGCSGCIYDIAMNYDPAAVFDDGSCIWQGCMDDVYSNYDPNATFEGEGDCSNEPASADFNYDGLVQLADLLTFLMAYGTEGPNWGFQDWIQDACEVTPFAEEVLLATVEVCEGDDCCGNEGCAYTWALNYDATAELDRGSCLFPGCTDDEALNFDPLANVDNGTCSFQPCPDFNGDGLVQITDLLDLLLVWGTEYD
;
A
#
# COMPACT_ATOMS: atom_id res chain seq x y z
N GLU A 1 -87.22 -7.02 -48.10
CA GLU A 1 -87.32 -8.23 -47.25
C GLU A 1 -86.87 -7.82 -45.86
N ALA A 2 -87.43 -8.41 -44.81
CA ALA A 2 -86.99 -8.10 -43.45
C ALA A 2 -85.59 -8.73 -43.24
N ALA A 3 -84.68 -7.97 -42.62
CA ALA A 3 -83.40 -8.52 -42.19
C ALA A 3 -83.66 -9.57 -41.10
N VAL A 4 -83.09 -10.76 -41.27
CA VAL A 4 -83.01 -11.79 -40.23
C VAL A 4 -81.62 -11.63 -39.64
N GLU A 5 -81.59 -11.01 -38.48
CA GLU A 5 -80.40 -10.72 -37.68
C GLU A 5 -79.96 -12.01 -36.96
N GLY A 6 -78.69 -12.37 -37.07
CA GLY A 6 -78.09 -13.54 -36.41
C GLY A 6 -76.69 -13.83 -36.94
N CYS A 7 -75.95 -14.75 -36.32
CA CYS A 7 -74.58 -15.05 -36.74
C CYS A 7 -74.51 -15.65 -38.17
N THR A 8 -73.83 -14.95 -39.09
CA THR A 8 -73.69 -15.39 -40.49
C THR A 8 -72.37 -16.14 -40.79
N ASP A 9 -71.47 -16.27 -39.82
CA ASP A 9 -70.18 -16.96 -39.99
C ASP A 9 -70.34 -18.48 -39.78
N VAL A 10 -70.15 -19.26 -40.85
CA VAL A 10 -70.25 -20.73 -40.86
C VAL A 10 -69.26 -21.44 -39.92
N THR A 11 -68.26 -20.74 -39.41
CA THR A 11 -67.25 -21.28 -38.48
C THR A 11 -67.54 -20.96 -37.02
N ALA A 12 -68.54 -20.13 -36.72
CA ALA A 12 -68.98 -19.82 -35.36
C ALA A 12 -69.82 -20.96 -34.76
N CYS A 13 -69.73 -21.15 -33.45
CA CYS A 13 -70.46 -22.18 -32.71
C CYS A 13 -71.98 -21.97 -32.74
N ASN A 14 -72.44 -20.72 -32.88
CA ASN A 14 -73.84 -20.35 -32.97
C ASN A 14 -74.27 -19.86 -34.37
N TYR A 15 -73.63 -20.37 -35.42
CA TYR A 15 -73.99 -20.05 -36.82
C TYR A 15 -75.47 -20.32 -37.13
N GLU A 16 -76.15 -19.34 -37.73
CA GLU A 16 -77.55 -19.45 -38.18
C GLU A 16 -77.67 -19.36 -39.71
N ASP A 17 -77.99 -20.47 -40.37
CA ASP A 17 -78.15 -20.57 -41.84
C ASP A 17 -79.29 -19.70 -42.41
N ALA A 18 -80.20 -19.23 -41.56
CA ALA A 18 -81.31 -18.36 -41.93
C ALA A 18 -81.01 -16.86 -41.80
N ALA A 19 -79.90 -16.49 -41.14
CA ALA A 19 -79.50 -15.10 -40.95
C ALA A 19 -78.95 -14.51 -42.26
N ASN A 20 -79.40 -13.31 -42.61
CA ASN A 20 -78.95 -12.59 -43.80
C ASN A 20 -78.38 -11.20 -43.50
N ALA A 21 -78.33 -10.82 -42.22
CA ALA A 21 -77.60 -9.69 -41.68
C ALA A 21 -76.91 -10.16 -40.39
N ASP A 22 -75.60 -9.92 -40.30
CA ASP A 22 -74.82 -10.26 -39.11
C ASP A 22 -75.08 -9.22 -38.02
N ASP A 23 -75.55 -9.68 -36.87
CA ASP A 23 -75.83 -8.85 -35.70
C ASP A 23 -74.65 -8.79 -34.72
N GLY A 24 -73.52 -9.39 -35.09
CA GLY A 24 -72.32 -9.47 -34.27
C GLY A 24 -72.42 -10.50 -33.15
N SER A 25 -73.43 -11.39 -33.19
CA SER A 25 -73.62 -12.44 -32.18
C SER A 25 -72.73 -13.67 -32.36
N CYS A 26 -71.91 -13.75 -33.43
CA CYS A 26 -71.03 -14.90 -33.65
C CYS A 26 -70.07 -15.16 -32.50
N GLU A 27 -70.20 -16.32 -31.85
CA GLU A 27 -69.28 -16.79 -30.81
C GLU A 27 -68.55 -18.06 -31.25
N PHE A 28 -67.30 -18.19 -30.80
CA PHE A 28 -66.40 -19.29 -31.21
C PHE A 28 -65.93 -20.15 -30.02
N GLU A 29 -66.34 -19.79 -28.80
CA GLU A 29 -65.85 -20.43 -27.57
C GLU A 29 -66.81 -21.47 -26.99
N SER A 30 -68.11 -21.39 -27.26
CA SER A 30 -69.10 -22.31 -26.67
C SER A 30 -69.02 -23.75 -27.17
N CYS A 31 -68.33 -23.98 -28.29
CA CYS A 31 -68.02 -25.31 -28.84
C CYS A 31 -66.53 -25.66 -28.72
N ALA A 32 -65.78 -24.93 -27.88
CA ALA A 32 -64.43 -25.28 -27.48
C ALA A 32 -64.46 -26.19 -26.25
N GLY A 33 -63.71 -27.29 -26.30
CA GLY A 33 -63.65 -28.28 -25.24
C GLY A 33 -62.46 -29.22 -25.43
N CYS A 34 -62.12 -30.00 -24.42
CA CYS A 34 -60.94 -30.86 -24.50
C CYS A 34 -61.15 -31.97 -25.55
N LEU A 35 -60.31 -32.00 -26.59
CA LEU A 35 -60.38 -33.02 -27.67
C LEU A 35 -59.55 -34.28 -27.38
N SER A 36 -58.87 -34.36 -26.23
CA SER A 36 -58.06 -35.51 -25.86
C SER A 36 -58.89 -36.60 -25.17
N PRO A 37 -59.04 -37.80 -25.74
CA PRO A 37 -59.85 -38.87 -25.15
C PRO A 37 -59.29 -39.45 -23.84
N THR A 38 -58.10 -39.04 -23.42
CA THR A 38 -57.48 -39.45 -22.14
C THR A 38 -57.58 -38.39 -21.05
N ALA A 39 -58.17 -37.23 -21.32
CA ALA A 39 -58.42 -36.19 -20.33
C ALA A 39 -59.72 -36.45 -19.56
N CYS A 40 -59.76 -36.01 -18.31
CA CYS A 40 -60.91 -36.13 -17.41
C CYS A 40 -62.11 -35.29 -17.84
N ASN A 41 -61.86 -34.19 -18.55
CA ASN A 41 -62.89 -33.31 -19.10
C ASN A 41 -63.03 -33.45 -20.62
N PHE A 42 -62.73 -34.63 -21.19
CA PHE A 42 -62.87 -34.89 -22.63
C PHE A 42 -64.30 -34.61 -23.11
N ASP A 43 -64.42 -33.71 -24.10
CA ASP A 43 -65.69 -33.38 -24.74
C ASP A 43 -65.69 -33.88 -26.20
N PRO A 44 -66.41 -34.98 -26.49
CA PRO A 44 -66.51 -35.52 -27.85
C PRO A 44 -67.37 -34.67 -28.80
N THR A 45 -68.03 -33.63 -28.30
CA THR A 45 -68.87 -32.71 -29.07
C THR A 45 -68.18 -31.40 -29.42
N ALA A 46 -67.02 -31.12 -28.82
CA ALA A 46 -66.22 -29.95 -29.11
C ALA A 46 -65.67 -29.99 -30.54
N PHE A 47 -65.68 -28.83 -31.20
CA PHE A 47 -65.12 -28.63 -32.54
C PHE A 47 -63.78 -27.90 -32.50
N TYR A 48 -63.55 -27.10 -31.45
CA TYR A 48 -62.30 -26.37 -31.22
C TYR A 48 -61.58 -26.87 -29.95
N PRO A 49 -60.23 -26.88 -29.93
CA PRO A 49 -59.48 -27.35 -28.78
C PRO A 49 -59.61 -26.39 -27.60
N GLY A 50 -60.12 -26.89 -26.48
CA GLY A 50 -60.12 -26.23 -25.17
C GLY A 50 -59.15 -26.91 -24.19
N GLU A 51 -59.03 -26.32 -23.00
CA GLU A 51 -58.15 -26.80 -21.93
C GLU A 51 -58.50 -28.23 -21.48
N CYS A 52 -57.49 -29.09 -21.41
CA CYS A 52 -57.61 -30.49 -21.00
C CYS A 52 -57.08 -30.69 -19.58
N VAL A 53 -57.90 -31.25 -18.70
CA VAL A 53 -57.54 -31.67 -17.35
C VAL A 53 -57.22 -33.17 -17.38
N PHE A 54 -56.03 -33.55 -16.97
CA PHE A 54 -55.62 -34.96 -16.84
C PHE A 54 -55.58 -35.34 -15.36
N ALA A 55 -55.79 -36.63 -15.07
CA ALA A 55 -55.64 -37.14 -13.71
C ALA A 55 -54.16 -37.11 -13.28
N GLU A 56 -53.92 -36.87 -11.99
CA GLU A 56 -52.58 -36.96 -11.40
C GLU A 56 -52.06 -38.40 -11.43
N GLU A 57 -50.74 -38.57 -11.52
CA GLU A 57 -50.10 -39.89 -11.64
C GLU A 57 -50.46 -40.77 -10.42
N GLY A 58 -51.22 -41.86 -10.66
CA GLY A 58 -51.69 -42.78 -9.61
C GLY A 58 -53.17 -42.62 -9.20
N TYR A 59 -53.85 -41.57 -9.69
CA TYR A 59 -55.27 -41.32 -9.47
C TYR A 59 -56.06 -41.42 -10.77
N ASP A 60 -57.34 -41.78 -10.68
CA ASP A 60 -58.28 -41.59 -11.77
C ASP A 60 -58.90 -40.19 -11.76
N CYS A 61 -59.73 -39.91 -12.76
CA CYS A 61 -60.36 -38.60 -12.94
C CYS A 61 -61.38 -38.21 -11.86
N ASP A 62 -61.79 -39.16 -11.02
CA ASP A 62 -62.65 -38.90 -9.87
C ASP A 62 -61.82 -38.66 -8.59
N GLY A 63 -60.49 -38.58 -8.70
CA GLY A 63 -59.57 -38.44 -7.57
C GLY A 63 -59.46 -39.71 -6.74
N ILE A 64 -59.87 -40.86 -7.29
CA ILE A 64 -59.78 -42.15 -6.62
C ILE A 64 -58.44 -42.79 -6.95
N CYS A 65 -57.74 -43.23 -5.91
CA CYS A 65 -56.45 -43.87 -6.05
C CYS A 65 -56.58 -45.23 -6.74
N ILE A 66 -55.86 -45.43 -7.85
CA ILE A 66 -55.93 -46.65 -8.68
C ILE A 66 -54.59 -47.41 -8.73
N ALA A 67 -53.56 -46.93 -8.02
CA ALA A 67 -52.23 -47.57 -7.91
C ALA A 67 -51.93 -47.97 -6.45
N ASP A 68 -51.09 -48.99 -6.27
CA ASP A 68 -50.80 -49.66 -4.97
C ASP A 68 -50.06 -48.78 -3.92
N GLU A 69 -49.87 -47.48 -4.16
CA GLU A 69 -49.18 -46.55 -3.25
C GLU A 69 -49.90 -45.18 -3.20
N CYS A 70 -50.80 -44.98 -2.22
CA CYS A 70 -51.49 -43.70 -1.99
C CYS A 70 -50.91 -42.99 -0.75
N GLY A 71 -50.34 -41.79 -0.94
CA GLY A 71 -49.76 -40.95 0.12
C GLY A 71 -50.77 -39.99 0.75
N GLY A 72 -50.66 -39.75 2.06
CA GLY A 72 -51.43 -38.73 2.78
C GLY A 72 -51.19 -38.78 4.29
N CYS A 73 -51.71 -37.81 5.06
CA CYS A 73 -51.46 -37.79 6.49
C CYS A 73 -52.14 -38.95 7.24
N THR A 74 -51.34 -39.89 7.76
CA THR A 74 -51.84 -41.06 8.52
C THR A 74 -51.94 -40.84 10.04
N VAL A 75 -51.65 -39.64 10.53
CA VAL A 75 -51.66 -39.34 11.98
C VAL A 75 -53.04 -38.86 12.41
N SER A 76 -53.78 -39.66 13.18
CA SER A 76 -55.18 -39.39 13.55
C SER A 76 -55.43 -38.10 14.36
N VAL A 77 -54.38 -37.46 14.86
CA VAL A 77 -54.45 -36.20 15.61
C VAL A 77 -54.06 -34.98 14.76
N ALA A 78 -53.67 -35.18 13.50
CA ALA A 78 -53.45 -34.08 12.56
C ALA A 78 -54.79 -33.53 12.09
N CYS A 79 -54.86 -32.21 11.90
CA CYS A 79 -56.04 -31.50 11.41
C CYS A 79 -56.46 -31.98 10.01
N ASN A 80 -55.51 -32.46 9.20
CA ASN A 80 -55.76 -32.99 7.85
C ASN A 80 -55.54 -34.52 7.75
N TYR A 81 -55.79 -35.26 8.84
CA TYR A 81 -55.75 -36.73 8.84
C TYR A 81 -56.61 -37.33 7.70
N ASN A 82 -55.99 -38.16 6.87
CA ASN A 82 -56.65 -38.91 5.81
C ASN A 82 -56.69 -40.42 6.17
N PRO A 83 -57.88 -41.00 6.45
CA PRO A 83 -58.02 -42.41 6.79
C PRO A 83 -57.78 -43.39 5.62
N GLU A 84 -57.71 -42.89 4.38
CA GLU A 84 -57.47 -43.72 3.18
C GLU A 84 -55.99 -43.73 2.76
N ALA A 85 -55.13 -42.94 3.41
CA ALA A 85 -53.71 -42.90 3.14
C ALA A 85 -53.03 -44.22 3.58
N THR A 86 -52.27 -44.83 2.67
CA THR A 86 -51.57 -46.11 2.90
C THR A 86 -50.15 -45.92 3.44
N PHE A 87 -49.56 -44.75 3.22
CA PHE A 87 -48.33 -44.32 3.86
C PHE A 87 -48.39 -42.81 4.15
N ASN A 88 -47.62 -42.40 5.15
CA ASN A 88 -47.48 -40.99 5.48
C ASN A 88 -46.54 -40.31 4.49
N ASP A 89 -47.05 -39.35 3.73
CA ASP A 89 -46.28 -38.57 2.74
C ASP A 89 -45.66 -37.29 3.31
N GLY A 90 -45.77 -37.07 4.63
CA GLY A 90 -45.28 -35.88 5.31
C GLY A 90 -46.25 -34.70 5.30
N SER A 91 -47.46 -34.86 4.74
CA SER A 91 -48.45 -33.78 4.63
C SER A 91 -49.17 -33.41 5.93
N CYS A 92 -48.90 -34.05 7.07
CA CYS A 92 -49.64 -33.81 8.32
C CYS A 92 -49.52 -32.37 8.85
N GLU A 93 -50.67 -31.73 9.04
CA GLU A 93 -50.86 -30.39 9.58
C GLU A 93 -51.49 -30.49 10.98
N PHE A 94 -51.04 -29.71 11.96
CA PHE A 94 -51.44 -29.87 13.36
C PHE A 94 -51.98 -28.59 14.01
N VAL A 95 -52.03 -27.47 13.29
CA VAL A 95 -52.20 -26.13 13.86
C VAL A 95 -53.43 -25.43 13.29
N SER A 96 -53.85 -25.73 12.06
CA SER A 96 -54.91 -25.01 11.36
C SER A 96 -56.31 -25.23 11.93
N CYS A 97 -56.46 -26.17 12.86
CA CYS A 97 -57.73 -26.47 13.53
C CYS A 97 -57.75 -26.07 15.02
N LEU A 98 -56.73 -25.37 15.52
CA LEU A 98 -56.72 -24.82 16.87
C LEU A 98 -57.36 -23.42 16.88
N PRO A 99 -58.28 -23.11 17.83
CA PRO A 99 -58.88 -21.78 17.94
C PRO A 99 -57.90 -20.81 18.61
N PHE A 100 -57.28 -19.99 17.78
CA PHE A 100 -56.37 -18.91 18.14
C PHE A 100 -57.14 -17.59 18.25
N GLY A 101 -56.82 -16.78 19.26
CA GLY A 101 -57.42 -15.46 19.48
C GLY A 101 -57.03 -14.90 20.86
N CYS A 102 -57.48 -13.70 21.20
CA CYS A 102 -57.18 -13.10 22.49
C CYS A 102 -57.91 -13.83 23.64
N THR A 103 -57.17 -14.42 24.56
CA THR A 103 -57.69 -15.16 25.72
C THR A 103 -57.70 -14.35 27.02
N ASP A 104 -57.16 -13.13 26.99
CA ASP A 104 -57.17 -12.22 28.14
C ASP A 104 -58.51 -11.50 28.29
N ALA A 105 -59.26 -11.85 29.34
CA ALA A 105 -60.56 -11.24 29.64
C ALA A 105 -60.53 -9.73 29.95
N SER A 106 -59.33 -9.14 30.09
CA SER A 106 -59.15 -7.69 30.28
C SER A 106 -58.87 -6.92 28.99
N ALA A 107 -58.70 -7.62 27.86
CA ALA A 107 -58.53 -7.01 26.54
C ALA A 107 -59.88 -6.61 25.91
N CYS A 108 -59.88 -5.55 25.11
CA CYS A 108 -61.03 -5.02 24.40
C CYS A 108 -61.57 -5.97 23.32
N ASN A 109 -60.73 -6.86 22.79
CA ASN A 109 -61.08 -7.85 21.78
C ASN A 109 -60.96 -9.30 22.30
N TYR A 110 -61.17 -9.50 23.60
CA TYR A 110 -61.22 -10.83 24.21
C TYR A 110 -62.20 -11.77 23.45
N ASP A 111 -61.70 -12.92 23.02
CA ASP A 111 -62.45 -13.98 22.37
C ASP A 111 -62.65 -15.16 23.35
N PRO A 112 -63.87 -15.39 23.85
CA PRO A 112 -64.15 -16.48 24.78
C PRO A 112 -64.05 -17.89 24.16
N ASP A 113 -63.99 -18.00 22.83
CA ASP A 113 -63.86 -19.28 22.11
C ASP A 113 -62.40 -19.61 21.75
N ALA A 114 -61.47 -18.66 21.93
CA ALA A 114 -60.03 -18.88 21.77
C ALA A 114 -59.48 -19.71 22.94
N LEU A 115 -58.70 -20.75 22.61
CA LEU A 115 -58.01 -21.59 23.60
C LEU A 115 -56.51 -21.30 23.68
N PHE A 116 -55.97 -20.59 22.66
CA PHE A 116 -54.56 -20.29 22.54
C PHE A 116 -54.38 -18.82 22.14
N GLU A 117 -53.52 -18.12 22.88
CA GLU A 117 -53.10 -16.75 22.56
C GLU A 117 -52.35 -16.70 21.23
N ASP A 118 -52.77 -15.79 20.35
CA ASP A 118 -52.09 -15.45 19.09
C ASP A 118 -51.43 -14.07 19.10
N GLY A 119 -51.52 -13.36 20.23
CA GLY A 119 -50.97 -12.01 20.37
C GLY A 119 -51.85 -10.91 19.77
N SER A 120 -53.10 -11.21 19.43
CA SER A 120 -54.06 -10.21 18.92
C SER A 120 -54.67 -9.31 20.00
N CYS A 121 -54.44 -9.54 21.30
CA CYS A 121 -55.06 -8.76 22.37
C CYS A 121 -54.81 -7.25 22.27
N GLU A 122 -55.89 -6.48 22.17
CA GLU A 122 -55.92 -5.02 22.21
C GLU A 122 -56.40 -4.55 23.58
N TYR A 123 -55.70 -3.60 24.20
CA TYR A 123 -56.05 -3.06 25.52
C TYR A 123 -56.43 -1.59 25.40
N ALA A 124 -57.33 -1.14 26.26
CA ALA A 124 -57.70 0.26 26.36
C ALA A 124 -56.45 1.10 26.73
N GLN A 125 -56.26 2.23 26.04
CA GLN A 125 -55.15 3.13 26.35
C GLN A 125 -55.56 4.03 27.51
N PHE A 126 -54.91 3.85 28.67
CA PHE A 126 -55.11 4.74 29.82
C PHE A 126 -54.95 6.21 29.38
N PRO A 127 -55.86 7.13 29.76
CA PRO A 127 -57.02 7.03 30.66
C PRO A 127 -58.38 6.73 29.98
N TYR A 128 -58.40 6.21 28.76
CA TYR A 128 -59.63 5.85 28.03
C TYR A 128 -60.08 4.41 28.29
N ASP A 129 -61.36 4.13 28.06
CA ASP A 129 -61.95 2.80 28.00
C ASP A 129 -61.82 2.16 26.60
N CYS A 130 -62.33 0.94 26.43
CA CYS A 130 -62.28 0.21 25.15
C CYS A 130 -63.10 0.85 24.01
N ASN A 131 -63.95 1.83 24.32
CA ASN A 131 -64.71 2.58 23.33
C ASN A 131 -64.08 3.96 23.05
N GLY A 132 -62.96 4.28 23.70
CA GLY A 132 -62.28 5.57 23.59
C GLY A 132 -62.91 6.68 24.44
N GLU A 133 -63.74 6.34 25.44
CA GLU A 133 -64.31 7.31 26.37
C GLU A 133 -63.40 7.50 27.60
N CYS A 134 -63.27 8.73 28.09
CA CYS A 134 -62.48 9.04 29.29
C CYS A 134 -63.02 8.33 30.53
N LEU A 135 -62.15 7.71 31.32
CA LEU A 135 -62.53 7.05 32.57
C LEU A 135 -62.79 8.04 33.71
N ASN A 136 -62.08 9.19 33.71
CA ASN A 136 -62.28 10.31 34.62
C ASN A 136 -62.32 11.61 33.78
N ASP A 137 -63.40 12.37 33.95
CA ASP A 137 -63.68 13.64 33.29
C ASP A 137 -64.62 14.39 34.26
N ASP A 138 -64.01 15.11 35.19
CA ASP A 138 -64.67 15.75 36.34
C ASP A 138 -65.51 16.97 35.92
N ASP A 139 -65.18 17.64 34.81
CA ASP A 139 -65.89 18.84 34.32
C ASP A 139 -66.74 18.63 33.05
N ASN A 140 -66.68 17.43 32.47
CA ASN A 140 -67.45 16.97 31.33
C ASN A 140 -67.22 17.75 30.02
N ASP A 141 -66.02 18.28 29.81
CA ASP A 141 -65.64 18.99 28.58
C ASP A 141 -65.11 18.07 27.46
N GLY A 142 -64.87 16.79 27.77
CA GLY A 142 -64.39 15.77 26.83
C GLY A 142 -62.88 15.60 26.79
N VAL A 143 -62.12 16.30 27.64
CA VAL A 143 -60.72 16.04 27.96
C VAL A 143 -60.67 15.25 29.27
N CYS A 144 -59.86 14.19 29.33
CA CYS A 144 -59.75 13.42 30.57
C CYS A 144 -58.93 14.21 31.61
N ASP A 145 -59.25 14.07 32.89
CA ASP A 145 -58.56 14.76 34.00
C ASP A 145 -57.03 14.62 33.93
N GLU A 146 -56.52 13.45 33.53
CA GLU A 146 -55.08 13.20 33.41
C GLU A 146 -54.39 13.98 32.27
N PHE A 147 -55.16 14.57 31.36
CA PHE A 147 -54.69 15.42 30.26
C PHE A 147 -55.11 16.87 30.39
N GLU A 148 -55.69 17.27 31.52
CA GLU A 148 -55.96 18.67 31.81
C GLU A 148 -54.66 19.46 31.90
N VAL A 149 -54.56 20.50 31.08
CA VAL A 149 -53.44 21.44 31.10
C VAL A 149 -53.93 22.72 31.77
N PHE A 150 -53.48 22.92 33.01
CA PHE A 150 -53.69 24.16 33.75
C PHE A 150 -52.83 25.27 33.16
N GLY A 151 -53.45 26.39 32.81
CA GLY A 151 -52.76 27.57 32.32
C GLY A 151 -53.72 28.68 31.95
N CYS A 152 -53.19 29.80 31.48
CA CYS A 152 -54.04 30.88 30.99
C CYS A 152 -54.66 30.50 29.64
N THR A 153 -56.00 30.47 29.61
CA THR A 153 -56.82 30.12 28.43
C THR A 153 -57.23 31.33 27.59
N ASP A 154 -56.93 32.54 28.07
CA ASP A 154 -57.24 33.80 27.39
C ASP A 154 -56.16 34.14 26.35
N GLU A 155 -56.51 34.07 25.06
CA GLU A 155 -55.63 34.40 23.93
C GLU A 155 -55.09 35.85 23.99
N ASP A 156 -55.76 36.75 24.73
CA ASP A 156 -55.33 38.14 24.90
C ASP A 156 -54.30 38.33 26.04
N ALA A 157 -53.96 37.27 26.80
CA ALA A 157 -52.99 37.33 27.88
C ALA A 157 -51.55 37.03 27.41
N CYS A 158 -50.57 37.71 28.00
CA CYS A 158 -49.16 37.60 27.62
C CYS A 158 -48.53 36.25 27.99
N ASN A 159 -49.15 35.49 28.89
CA ASN A 159 -48.77 34.13 29.23
C ASN A 159 -49.83 33.11 28.82
N TYR A 160 -50.61 33.41 27.78
CA TYR A 160 -51.49 32.44 27.14
C TYR A 160 -50.75 31.13 26.86
N VAL A 161 -51.34 30.01 27.24
CA VAL A 161 -50.80 28.68 26.99
C VAL A 161 -51.68 28.00 25.95
N GLU A 162 -51.15 27.86 24.73
CA GLU A 162 -51.83 27.12 23.67
C GLU A 162 -52.05 25.66 24.12
N GLY A 163 -53.32 25.26 24.18
CA GLY A 163 -53.71 23.93 24.66
C GLY A 163 -53.97 23.83 26.16
N ALA A 164 -53.98 24.93 26.92
CA ALA A 164 -54.57 24.93 28.25
C ALA A 164 -56.07 24.62 28.15
N THR A 165 -56.50 23.58 28.86
CA THR A 165 -57.91 23.14 28.90
C THR A 165 -58.63 23.71 30.13
N ASN A 166 -57.88 24.09 31.17
CA ASN A 166 -58.45 24.62 32.41
C ASN A 166 -57.73 25.90 32.85
N GLU A 167 -58.53 26.95 33.08
CA GLU A 167 -58.05 28.24 33.57
C GLU A 167 -57.59 28.14 35.04
N ASP A 168 -56.32 28.44 35.31
CA ASP A 168 -55.72 28.36 36.64
C ASP A 168 -55.62 29.71 37.36
N GLY A 169 -56.00 30.80 36.68
CA GLY A 169 -55.92 32.16 37.20
C GLY A 169 -54.53 32.78 37.11
N SER A 170 -53.62 32.18 36.32
CA SER A 170 -52.27 32.70 36.08
C SER A 170 -52.20 33.79 35.03
N CYS A 171 -53.28 34.10 34.31
CA CYS A 171 -53.29 35.12 33.25
C CYS A 171 -52.67 36.45 33.69
N THR A 172 -51.64 36.89 32.97
CA THR A 172 -51.00 38.19 33.11
C THR A 172 -51.06 38.95 31.79
N TYR A 173 -51.31 40.26 31.88
CA TYR A 173 -51.35 41.18 30.73
C TYR A 173 -50.13 42.12 30.70
N ASP A 174 -49.14 41.87 31.56
CA ASP A 174 -47.86 42.59 31.58
C ASP A 174 -46.88 41.91 30.61
N CYS A 175 -46.98 42.21 29.31
CA CYS A 175 -46.16 41.59 28.26
C CYS A 175 -44.72 42.11 28.36
N VAL A 176 -43.83 41.26 28.86
CA VAL A 176 -42.39 41.53 28.99
C VAL A 176 -41.63 40.95 27.80
N GLY A 177 -40.68 41.73 27.27
CA GLY A 177 -39.85 41.31 26.15
C GLY A 177 -39.10 42.49 25.56
N CYS A 178 -38.33 42.28 24.48
CA CYS A 178 -37.58 43.37 23.89
C CYS A 178 -38.49 44.34 23.13
N THR A 179 -38.60 45.58 23.61
CA THR A 179 -39.46 46.62 23.00
C THR A 179 -38.76 47.45 21.92
N SER A 180 -37.49 47.18 21.61
CA SER A 180 -36.68 47.97 20.67
C SER A 180 -36.74 47.39 19.25
N PRO A 181 -37.29 48.11 18.25
CA PRO A 181 -37.34 47.63 16.85
C PRO A 181 -35.97 47.49 16.18
N ALA A 182 -34.90 47.98 16.82
CA ALA A 182 -33.53 47.84 16.35
C ALA A 182 -32.83 46.58 16.89
N ALA A 183 -33.47 45.84 17.80
CA ALA A 183 -32.96 44.58 18.31
C ALA A 183 -33.37 43.42 17.40
N CYS A 184 -32.51 42.42 17.33
CA CYS A 184 -32.67 41.19 16.58
C CYS A 184 -33.80 40.31 17.13
N ASN A 185 -34.06 40.39 18.43
CA ASN A 185 -35.17 39.70 19.11
C ASN A 185 -36.31 40.66 19.48
N TYR A 186 -36.53 41.70 18.69
CA TYR A 186 -37.65 42.62 18.88
C TYR A 186 -38.98 41.85 18.94
N ASP A 187 -39.71 42.05 20.04
CA ASP A 187 -41.05 41.51 20.23
C ASP A 187 -42.07 42.66 20.04
N PRO A 188 -42.91 42.61 18.98
CA PRO A 188 -43.90 43.64 18.72
C PRO A 188 -45.03 43.69 19.75
N ASP A 189 -45.25 42.62 20.52
CA ASP A 189 -46.32 42.50 21.51
C ASP A 189 -45.84 42.84 22.94
N ALA A 190 -44.53 42.91 23.15
CA ALA A 190 -43.94 43.38 24.39
C ALA A 190 -44.27 44.87 24.64
N THR A 191 -44.81 45.16 25.83
CA THR A 191 -45.12 46.53 26.27
C THR A 191 -44.18 47.01 27.38
N ILE A 192 -43.42 46.09 27.98
CA ILE A 192 -42.47 46.34 29.05
C ILE A 192 -41.11 45.72 28.66
N ASP A 193 -40.08 46.56 28.58
CA ASP A 193 -38.71 46.09 28.34
C ASP A 193 -38.15 45.36 29.57
N ASP A 194 -37.78 44.10 29.40
CA ASP A 194 -37.15 43.27 30.43
C ASP A 194 -35.61 43.28 30.34
N GLY A 195 -35.05 44.02 29.38
CA GLY A 195 -33.62 44.09 29.13
C GLY A 195 -33.08 42.91 28.32
N SER A 196 -33.94 42.08 27.73
CA SER A 196 -33.56 40.96 26.86
C SER A 196 -33.11 41.37 25.45
N CYS A 197 -33.21 42.66 25.08
CA CYS A 197 -32.85 43.13 23.74
C CYS A 197 -31.42 42.75 23.32
N ASP A 198 -31.34 41.92 22.28
CA ASP A 198 -30.12 41.50 21.62
C ASP A 198 -29.95 42.29 20.33
N PHE A 199 -28.86 43.04 20.21
CA PHE A 199 -28.59 43.89 19.05
C PHE A 199 -27.59 43.28 18.07
N THR A 200 -27.11 42.06 18.30
CA THR A 200 -25.99 41.50 17.55
C THR A 200 -26.25 40.14 16.90
N SER A 201 -27.22 39.34 17.38
CA SER A 201 -27.44 37.98 16.86
C SER A 201 -27.92 37.90 15.41
N CYS A 202 -28.48 38.98 14.88
CA CYS A 202 -28.95 39.07 13.50
C CYS A 202 -27.92 39.68 12.54
N ILE A 203 -26.76 40.13 13.05
CA ILE A 203 -25.66 40.59 12.20
C ILE A 203 -24.97 39.35 11.64
N VAL A 204 -24.98 39.20 10.31
CA VAL A 204 -24.24 38.14 9.64
C VAL A 204 -22.76 38.51 9.63
N LEU A 205 -21.99 37.80 10.43
CA LEU A 205 -20.54 37.91 10.51
C LEU A 205 -19.88 36.96 9.51
N GLY A 206 -18.85 37.42 8.82
CA GLY A 206 -18.08 36.60 7.89
C GLY A 206 -17.08 37.42 7.09
N CYS A 207 -16.37 36.80 6.16
CA CYS A 207 -15.40 37.52 5.34
C CYS A 207 -16.08 38.37 4.26
N THR A 208 -15.81 39.67 4.27
CA THR A 208 -16.39 40.63 3.30
C THR A 208 -15.42 41.01 2.16
N ASP A 209 -14.22 40.42 2.09
CA ASP A 209 -13.23 40.71 1.05
C ASP A 209 -13.43 39.77 -0.14
N GLU A 210 -13.77 40.32 -1.30
CA GLU A 210 -14.01 39.59 -2.55
C GLU A 210 -12.77 38.82 -3.07
N ASN A 211 -11.57 39.17 -2.57
CA ASN A 211 -10.32 38.50 -2.93
C ASN A 211 -9.92 37.39 -1.94
N ALA A 212 -10.71 37.17 -0.87
CA ALA A 212 -10.47 36.09 0.07
C ALA A 212 -11.13 34.80 -0.43
N CYS A 213 -10.51 33.67 -0.12
CA CYS A 213 -10.98 32.35 -0.52
C CYS A 213 -12.30 31.94 0.16
N ASN A 214 -12.58 32.48 1.35
CA ASN A 214 -13.81 32.26 2.09
C ASN A 214 -14.75 33.48 2.07
N PHE A 215 -14.69 34.30 1.00
CA PHE A 215 -15.60 35.42 0.81
C PHE A 215 -17.07 35.00 0.96
N ASP A 216 -17.77 35.64 1.88
CA ASP A 216 -19.20 35.47 2.11
C ASP A 216 -19.95 36.72 1.61
N PRO A 217 -20.65 36.65 0.46
CA PRO A 217 -21.40 37.78 -0.07
C PRO A 217 -22.61 38.18 0.80
N THR A 218 -22.96 37.38 1.82
CA THR A 218 -24.06 37.65 2.76
C THR A 218 -23.60 38.29 4.07
N ALA A 219 -22.29 38.34 4.34
CA ALA A 219 -21.75 38.97 5.53
C ALA A 219 -21.91 40.49 5.49
N GLU A 220 -22.48 41.06 6.56
CA GLU A 220 -22.68 42.50 6.72
C GLU A 220 -21.50 43.18 7.44
N LEU A 221 -20.75 42.41 8.22
CA LEU A 221 -19.59 42.90 8.97
C LEU A 221 -18.46 41.86 8.94
N ASN A 222 -17.26 42.36 8.62
CA ASN A 222 -16.05 41.55 8.65
C ASN A 222 -15.68 41.17 10.09
N ASP A 223 -15.57 39.87 10.36
CA ASP A 223 -15.21 39.32 11.67
C ASP A 223 -13.73 38.92 11.78
N GLY A 224 -12.94 39.19 10.74
CA GLY A 224 -11.53 38.80 10.65
C GLY A 224 -11.31 37.35 10.19
N SER A 225 -12.36 36.66 9.75
CA SER A 225 -12.25 35.29 9.24
C SER A 225 -11.65 35.17 7.84
N CYS A 226 -11.41 36.27 7.12
CA CYS A 226 -10.86 36.24 5.76
C CYS A 226 -9.55 35.46 5.68
N GLU A 227 -9.50 34.48 4.79
CA GLU A 227 -8.31 33.71 4.49
C GLU A 227 -7.99 33.72 2.99
N TYR A 228 -6.71 33.64 2.68
CA TYR A 228 -6.17 33.84 1.32
C TYR A 228 -5.25 32.70 0.91
N LEU A 229 -5.30 31.55 1.61
CA LEU A 229 -4.35 30.45 1.41
C LEU A 229 -5.02 29.21 0.84
N SER A 230 -6.30 28.98 1.14
CA SER A 230 -6.96 27.73 0.74
C SER A 230 -7.19 27.61 -0.77
N CYS A 231 -7.28 28.75 -1.46
CA CYS A 231 -7.43 28.87 -2.91
C CYS A 231 -6.18 29.49 -3.57
N ALA A 232 -5.04 29.44 -2.86
CA ALA A 232 -3.77 29.97 -3.34
C ALA A 232 -2.90 28.84 -3.89
N GLY A 233 -2.47 28.97 -5.14
CA GLY A 233 -1.70 27.97 -5.87
C GLY A 233 -1.13 28.55 -7.16
N CYS A 234 -0.61 27.69 -8.01
CA CYS A 234 -0.15 28.11 -9.33
C CYS A 234 -1.33 28.27 -10.29
N THR A 235 -1.49 29.47 -10.84
CA THR A 235 -2.59 29.83 -11.75
C THR A 235 -2.17 29.82 -13.23
N ASP A 236 -0.88 29.60 -13.51
CA ASP A 236 -0.34 29.55 -14.87
C ASP A 236 -0.48 28.16 -15.49
N ALA A 237 -1.30 28.03 -16.55
CA ALA A 237 -1.55 26.77 -17.23
C ALA A 237 -0.33 26.20 -17.98
N SER A 238 0.77 26.94 -18.06
CA SER A 238 2.05 26.47 -18.62
C SER A 238 3.03 25.93 -17.57
N ALA A 239 2.69 26.01 -16.29
CA ALA A 239 3.49 25.45 -15.20
C ALA A 239 3.14 23.98 -14.93
N CYS A 240 4.12 23.23 -14.43
CA CYS A 240 4.02 21.80 -14.12
C CYS A 240 3.12 21.49 -12.93
N ASN A 241 2.96 22.45 -12.02
CA ASN A 241 2.12 22.35 -10.84
C ASN A 241 0.88 23.27 -10.93
N TYR A 242 0.40 23.53 -12.15
CA TYR A 242 -0.83 24.27 -12.38
C TYR A 242 -2.01 23.68 -11.58
N ASP A 243 -2.68 24.52 -10.81
CA ASP A 243 -3.86 24.18 -10.01
C ASP A 243 -5.07 24.92 -10.56
N ASP A 244 -6.00 24.17 -11.17
CA ASP A 244 -7.22 24.73 -11.76
C ASP A 244 -8.24 25.22 -10.72
N THR A 245 -8.03 24.90 -9.45
CA THR A 245 -8.84 25.39 -8.32
C THR A 245 -8.25 26.64 -7.67
N ALA A 246 -6.98 26.95 -7.95
CA ALA A 246 -6.35 28.16 -7.46
C ALA A 246 -6.93 29.40 -8.13
N THR A 247 -7.36 30.36 -7.32
CA THR A 247 -7.81 31.68 -7.78
C THR A 247 -6.83 32.79 -7.41
N ILE A 248 -5.85 32.48 -6.56
CA ILE A 248 -4.82 33.41 -6.10
C ILE A 248 -3.45 32.84 -6.44
N GLU A 249 -2.68 33.58 -7.25
CA GLU A 249 -1.30 33.24 -7.55
C GLU A 249 -0.42 33.47 -6.31
N ASN A 250 0.25 32.42 -5.84
CA ASN A 250 1.12 32.48 -4.65
C ASN A 250 2.62 32.40 -4.98
N GLY A 251 2.97 32.36 -6.27
CA GLY A 251 4.36 32.24 -6.72
C GLY A 251 4.92 30.84 -6.58
N SER A 252 4.06 29.81 -6.45
CA SER A 252 4.48 28.41 -6.41
C SER A 252 4.70 27.80 -7.78
N CYS A 253 4.38 28.48 -8.88
CA CYS A 253 4.52 27.91 -10.23
C CYS A 253 5.93 27.38 -10.52
N GLU A 254 6.01 26.09 -10.80
CA GLU A 254 7.21 25.37 -11.24
C GLU A 254 7.13 25.15 -12.74
N TYR A 255 8.21 25.45 -13.46
CA TYR A 255 8.29 25.30 -14.90
C TYR A 255 9.30 24.20 -15.24
N PRO A 256 9.13 23.51 -16.37
CA PRO A 256 10.10 22.52 -16.79
C PRO A 256 11.44 23.19 -17.09
N GLU A 257 12.52 22.45 -16.92
CA GLU A 257 13.85 22.91 -17.31
C GLU A 257 13.94 23.07 -18.84
N GLU A 258 14.90 23.88 -19.32
CA GLU A 258 15.10 24.10 -20.75
C GLU A 258 15.33 22.76 -21.46
N ALA A 259 14.62 22.53 -22.58
CA ALA A 259 14.59 21.27 -23.35
C ALA A 259 13.90 20.06 -22.69
N TYR A 260 13.33 20.20 -21.48
CA TYR A 260 12.57 19.12 -20.81
C TYR A 260 11.06 19.41 -20.75
N ASP A 261 10.26 18.36 -20.53
CA ASP A 261 8.87 18.46 -20.12
C ASP A 261 8.71 18.47 -18.59
N CYS A 262 7.47 18.53 -18.11
CA CYS A 262 7.18 18.63 -16.68
C CYS A 262 7.41 17.34 -15.89
N GLU A 263 7.55 16.21 -16.58
CA GLU A 263 7.90 14.92 -16.02
C GLU A 263 9.43 14.68 -16.07
N GLY A 264 10.20 15.67 -16.58
CA GLY A 264 11.65 15.59 -16.71
C GLY A 264 12.11 14.79 -17.93
N ASN A 265 11.22 14.50 -18.89
CA ASN A 265 11.61 13.83 -20.13
C ASN A 265 12.13 14.86 -21.12
N CYS A 266 13.09 14.46 -21.93
CA CYS A 266 13.58 15.31 -22.99
C CYS A 266 12.52 15.55 -24.09
N LEU A 267 12.42 16.79 -24.58
CA LEU A 267 11.53 17.16 -25.68
C LEU A 267 12.02 16.69 -27.06
N PHE A 268 13.35 16.65 -27.24
CA PHE A 268 14.02 16.21 -28.46
C PHE A 268 15.24 15.36 -28.09
N ASP A 269 15.08 14.06 -28.28
CA ASP A 269 16.06 13.02 -27.99
C ASP A 269 16.04 12.08 -29.20
N ALA A 270 16.98 12.29 -30.11
CA ALA A 270 17.02 11.67 -31.43
C ALA A 270 17.41 10.19 -31.39
N ASP A 271 18.27 9.81 -30.43
CA ASP A 271 18.84 8.48 -30.29
C ASP A 271 18.22 7.66 -29.14
N GLY A 272 17.52 8.33 -28.21
CA GLY A 272 16.76 7.74 -27.12
C GLY A 272 17.59 7.45 -25.86
N ASP A 273 18.75 8.08 -25.69
CA ASP A 273 19.65 7.83 -24.55
C ASP A 273 19.27 8.61 -23.27
N GLY A 274 18.31 9.53 -23.38
CA GLY A 274 17.80 10.35 -22.28
C GLY A 274 18.51 11.69 -22.09
N VAL A 275 19.53 11.99 -22.89
CA VAL A 275 20.14 13.31 -23.05
C VAL A 275 19.42 14.05 -24.17
N CYS A 276 19.20 15.36 -24.00
CA CYS A 276 18.58 16.14 -25.06
C CYS A 276 19.55 16.49 -26.17
N ASP A 277 19.09 16.50 -27.42
CA ASP A 277 19.85 16.88 -28.62
C ASP A 277 20.63 18.22 -28.45
N GLU A 278 20.09 19.17 -27.69
CA GLU A 278 20.74 20.47 -27.44
C GLU A 278 21.91 20.41 -26.43
N PHE A 279 21.90 19.38 -25.58
CA PHE A 279 22.92 19.12 -24.57
C PHE A 279 23.85 17.96 -24.95
N GLU A 280 23.67 17.39 -26.14
CA GLU A 280 24.54 16.34 -26.65
C GLU A 280 25.97 16.84 -26.82
N VAL A 281 26.92 16.05 -26.33
CA VAL A 281 28.35 16.26 -26.49
C VAL A 281 28.88 15.18 -27.42
N GLU A 282 29.26 15.59 -28.63
CA GLU A 282 29.92 14.72 -29.60
C GLU A 282 31.28 14.23 -29.06
N GLY A 283 31.51 12.92 -29.11
CA GLY A 283 32.78 12.31 -28.76
C GLY A 283 32.68 10.78 -28.78
N CYS A 284 33.68 10.11 -28.21
CA CYS A 284 33.63 8.67 -28.06
C CYS A 284 32.89 8.30 -26.77
N THR A 285 31.68 7.74 -26.88
CA THR A 285 30.84 7.34 -25.74
C THR A 285 31.10 5.89 -25.32
N SER A 286 31.74 5.09 -26.17
CA SER A 286 32.13 3.73 -25.86
C SER A 286 33.24 3.71 -24.81
N ASN A 287 32.91 3.27 -23.60
CA ASN A 287 33.88 2.99 -22.54
C ASN A 287 34.98 2.01 -23.00
N CYS A 288 34.82 1.20 -24.04
CA CYS A 288 35.86 0.31 -24.54
C CYS A 288 37.00 1.00 -25.30
N ALA A 289 36.89 2.29 -25.57
CA ALA A 289 37.87 3.00 -26.37
C ALA A 289 39.02 3.58 -25.52
N CYS A 290 40.20 3.63 -26.12
CA CYS A 290 41.38 4.29 -25.59
C CYS A 290 41.17 5.79 -25.33
N ASN A 291 40.27 6.43 -26.07
CA ASN A 291 39.94 7.84 -25.99
C ASN A 291 38.48 8.06 -25.56
N PHE A 292 37.92 7.13 -24.79
CA PHE A 292 36.61 7.31 -24.15
C PHE A 292 36.54 8.68 -23.47
N ASP A 293 35.51 9.45 -23.78
CA ASP A 293 35.22 10.73 -23.14
C ASP A 293 33.98 10.56 -22.24
N PRO A 294 34.12 10.61 -20.90
CA PRO A 294 33.00 10.45 -20.00
C PRO A 294 31.97 11.59 -20.06
N ASN A 295 32.27 12.68 -20.80
CA ASN A 295 31.32 13.75 -21.05
C ASN A 295 30.62 13.61 -22.40
N ALA A 296 31.08 12.72 -23.28
CA ALA A 296 30.43 12.49 -24.55
C ALA A 296 29.10 11.76 -24.32
N THR A 297 28.06 12.29 -24.94
CA THR A 297 26.71 11.70 -24.91
C THR A 297 26.23 11.39 -26.32
N GLU A 298 27.02 11.70 -27.36
CA GLU A 298 26.71 11.29 -28.73
C GLU A 298 27.98 10.80 -29.43
N GLU A 299 27.87 9.68 -30.15
CA GLU A 299 28.99 9.03 -30.83
C GLU A 299 29.39 9.78 -32.12
N ASP A 300 30.64 10.26 -32.18
CA ASP A 300 31.17 11.02 -33.32
C ASP A 300 32.09 10.20 -34.25
N ASP A 301 32.08 8.87 -34.12
CA ASP A 301 33.00 7.93 -34.77
C ASP A 301 34.50 8.17 -34.41
N SER A 302 34.82 8.90 -33.34
CA SER A 302 36.22 9.16 -32.93
C SER A 302 36.86 8.04 -32.10
N CYS A 303 36.11 7.02 -31.68
CA CYS A 303 36.62 5.94 -30.84
C CYS A 303 37.83 5.19 -31.44
N VAL A 304 38.89 5.07 -30.64
CA VAL A 304 40.12 4.33 -30.93
C VAL A 304 40.14 3.10 -30.02
N PHE A 305 40.14 1.90 -30.61
CA PHE A 305 40.08 0.64 -29.85
C PHE A 305 41.41 -0.14 -29.78
N GLU A 306 42.44 0.29 -30.50
CA GLU A 306 43.71 -0.43 -30.58
C GLU A 306 44.89 0.45 -30.14
N GLY A 307 45.91 -0.18 -29.55
CA GLY A 307 47.20 0.46 -29.27
C GLY A 307 47.31 1.19 -27.93
N CYS A 308 46.39 0.93 -26.99
CA CYS A 308 46.43 1.45 -25.62
C CYS A 308 46.44 0.34 -24.56
N SER A 309 46.84 -0.88 -24.93
CA SER A 309 47.05 -1.98 -23.99
C SER A 309 48.53 -2.06 -23.61
N GLY A 310 48.81 -2.26 -22.33
CA GLY A 310 50.15 -2.34 -21.76
C GLY A 310 50.08 -2.27 -20.24
N CYS A 311 51.23 -2.31 -19.55
CA CYS A 311 51.20 -2.25 -18.09
C CYS A 311 50.74 -0.88 -17.57
N ILE A 312 49.65 -0.85 -16.79
CA ILE A 312 49.06 0.40 -16.27
C ILE A 312 49.46 0.72 -14.83
N TYR A 313 50.10 -0.21 -14.14
CA TYR A 313 50.52 -0.05 -12.74
C TYR A 313 51.87 0.66 -12.67
N ASP A 314 51.91 1.84 -12.03
CA ASP A 314 53.10 2.68 -11.91
C ASP A 314 54.22 2.07 -11.06
N ILE A 315 53.86 1.17 -10.15
CA ILE A 315 54.77 0.33 -9.35
C ILE A 315 55.47 -0.77 -10.17
N ALA A 316 55.04 -1.08 -11.39
CA ALA A 316 55.69 -2.07 -12.25
C ALA A 316 56.84 -1.46 -13.07
N MET A 317 57.89 -2.25 -13.36
CA MET A 317 59.07 -1.74 -14.06
C MET A 317 58.83 -1.33 -15.52
N ASN A 318 57.82 -1.91 -16.16
CA ASN A 318 57.44 -1.62 -17.55
C ASN A 318 56.13 -0.82 -17.65
N TYR A 319 55.79 -0.05 -16.60
CA TYR A 319 54.69 0.90 -16.63
C TYR A 319 54.69 1.72 -17.93
N ASP A 320 53.57 1.66 -18.65
CA ASP A 320 53.32 2.43 -19.86
C ASP A 320 52.27 3.53 -19.55
N PRO A 321 52.68 4.80 -19.45
CA PRO A 321 51.74 5.90 -19.19
C PRO A 321 50.77 6.17 -20.35
N ALA A 322 50.95 5.52 -21.51
CA ALA A 322 49.99 5.58 -22.62
C ALA A 322 48.99 4.40 -22.62
N ALA A 323 49.19 3.41 -21.75
CA ALA A 323 48.25 2.30 -21.60
C ALA A 323 47.04 2.74 -20.76
N VAL A 324 45.86 2.32 -21.22
CA VAL A 324 44.56 2.50 -20.56
C VAL A 324 44.03 1.16 -20.05
N PHE A 325 44.50 0.06 -20.64
CA PHE A 325 44.14 -1.31 -20.28
C PHE A 325 45.39 -2.13 -19.98
N ASP A 326 45.39 -2.84 -18.85
CA ASP A 326 46.40 -3.85 -18.57
C ASP A 326 46.21 -5.06 -19.49
N ASP A 327 47.30 -5.53 -20.07
CA ASP A 327 47.34 -6.75 -20.89
C ASP A 327 48.03 -7.93 -20.17
N GLY A 328 48.25 -7.82 -18.86
CA GLY A 328 48.99 -8.79 -18.06
C GLY A 328 50.50 -8.73 -18.28
N SER A 329 51.03 -7.70 -18.96
CA SER A 329 52.45 -7.57 -19.23
C SER A 329 53.26 -6.95 -18.10
N CYS A 330 52.65 -6.52 -16.98
CA CYS A 330 53.37 -5.89 -15.88
C CYS A 330 54.48 -6.78 -15.32
N ILE A 331 55.65 -6.16 -15.13
CA ILE A 331 56.84 -6.80 -14.59
C ILE A 331 57.06 -6.26 -13.17
N TRP A 332 56.78 -7.14 -12.21
CA TRP A 332 56.98 -6.97 -10.77
C TRP A 332 58.42 -7.31 -10.36
N GLN A 333 59.13 -6.35 -9.77
CA GLN A 333 60.50 -6.54 -9.28
C GLN A 333 60.48 -7.05 -7.82
N GLY A 334 61.22 -8.11 -7.54
CA GLY A 334 61.36 -8.64 -6.17
C GLY A 334 62.26 -9.87 -6.12
N CYS A 335 62.49 -10.40 -4.92
CA CYS A 335 63.27 -11.62 -4.74
C CYS A 335 62.46 -12.86 -5.16
N MET A 336 62.95 -13.66 -6.10
CA MET A 336 62.23 -14.83 -6.62
C MET A 336 62.70 -16.16 -6.01
N ASP A 337 63.70 -16.13 -5.12
CA ASP A 337 64.31 -17.31 -4.48
C ASP A 337 63.82 -17.47 -3.04
N ASP A 338 63.14 -18.59 -2.76
CA ASP A 338 62.46 -18.90 -1.49
C ASP A 338 63.42 -19.18 -0.31
N VAL A 339 64.74 -19.19 -0.56
CA VAL A 339 65.76 -19.33 0.47
C VAL A 339 66.10 -18.01 1.17
N TYR A 340 65.64 -16.88 0.64
CA TYR A 340 65.86 -15.55 1.21
C TYR A 340 64.66 -15.07 2.01
N SER A 341 64.89 -14.33 3.10
CA SER A 341 63.83 -13.87 4.00
C SER A 341 62.89 -12.85 3.36
N ASN A 342 63.34 -12.11 2.35
CA ASN A 342 62.54 -11.17 1.59
C ASN A 342 61.97 -11.73 0.27
N TYR A 343 61.85 -13.06 0.18
CA TYR A 343 61.21 -13.74 -0.95
C TYR A 343 59.80 -13.20 -1.21
N ASP A 344 59.53 -12.87 -2.46
CA ASP A 344 58.22 -12.45 -2.94
C ASP A 344 57.72 -13.41 -4.04
N PRO A 345 56.66 -14.20 -3.77
CA PRO A 345 56.10 -15.12 -4.75
C PRO A 345 55.44 -14.43 -5.96
N ASN A 346 55.15 -13.13 -5.88
CA ASN A 346 54.51 -12.35 -6.94
C ASN A 346 55.52 -11.66 -7.86
N ALA A 347 56.80 -11.64 -7.50
CA ALA A 347 57.87 -11.12 -8.33
C ALA A 347 57.97 -11.90 -9.65
N THR A 348 58.06 -11.16 -10.76
CA THR A 348 58.23 -11.72 -12.12
C THR A 348 59.62 -11.42 -12.69
N PHE A 349 60.41 -10.62 -11.98
CA PHE A 349 61.78 -10.28 -12.31
C PHE A 349 62.61 -10.06 -11.05
N GLU A 350 63.79 -10.67 -11.03
CA GLU A 350 64.79 -10.52 -9.97
C GLU A 350 65.98 -9.69 -10.49
N GLY A 351 66.22 -8.54 -9.88
CA GLY A 351 67.34 -7.65 -10.12
C GLY A 351 68.58 -7.99 -9.29
N GLU A 352 69.70 -7.31 -9.59
CA GLU A 352 70.94 -7.51 -8.82
C GLU A 352 70.80 -6.90 -7.41
N GLY A 353 70.76 -7.75 -6.39
CA GLY A 353 70.69 -7.35 -4.99
C GLY A 353 69.27 -7.36 -4.40
N ASP A 354 68.28 -7.84 -5.15
CA ASP A 354 66.89 -7.89 -4.69
C ASP A 354 66.66 -8.99 -3.63
N CYS A 355 67.47 -10.06 -3.62
CA CYS A 355 67.40 -11.12 -2.61
C CYS A 355 68.39 -10.88 -1.47
N SER A 356 67.86 -10.79 -0.24
CA SER A 356 68.64 -10.54 0.97
C SER A 356 68.04 -11.26 2.19
N ASN A 357 68.92 -11.67 3.11
CA ASN A 357 68.52 -12.10 4.46
C ASN A 357 68.66 -10.98 5.49
N GLU A 358 69.03 -9.78 5.03
CA GLU A 358 69.18 -8.61 5.89
C GLU A 358 67.80 -8.16 6.36
N PRO A 359 67.51 -8.16 7.67
CA PRO A 359 66.23 -7.68 8.18
C PRO A 359 66.10 -6.17 7.99
N ALA A 360 64.87 -5.70 7.74
CA ALA A 360 64.57 -4.28 7.55
C ALA A 360 65.03 -3.42 8.74
N SER A 361 64.85 -3.93 9.97
CA SER A 361 65.42 -3.36 11.18
C SER A 361 65.64 -4.43 12.24
N ALA A 362 66.67 -4.25 13.06
CA ALA A 362 66.92 -5.02 14.28
C ALA A 362 67.17 -4.11 15.50
N ASP A 363 66.75 -2.84 15.43
CA ASP A 363 66.80 -1.89 16.54
C ASP A 363 65.58 -2.07 17.46
N PHE A 364 65.70 -2.95 18.44
CA PHE A 364 64.57 -3.29 19.33
C PHE A 364 64.37 -2.27 20.45
N ASN A 365 65.37 -1.44 20.73
CA ASN A 365 65.29 -0.44 21.81
C ASN A 365 65.05 1.00 21.30
N TYR A 366 64.99 1.18 19.98
CA TYR A 366 64.75 2.42 19.28
C TYR A 366 65.79 3.50 19.61
N ASP A 367 67.05 3.11 19.79
CA ASP A 367 68.16 4.03 20.01
C ASP A 367 68.90 4.45 18.73
N GLY A 368 68.46 3.92 17.58
CA GLY A 368 68.99 4.17 16.24
C GLY A 368 70.21 3.34 15.89
N LEU A 369 70.68 2.43 16.76
CA LEU A 369 71.90 1.65 16.53
C LEU A 369 71.68 0.17 16.85
N VAL A 370 71.99 -0.73 15.91
CA VAL A 370 71.95 -2.17 16.21
C VAL A 370 73.21 -2.57 16.97
N GLN A 371 73.07 -2.80 18.28
CA GLN A 371 74.21 -3.06 19.15
C GLN A 371 73.90 -4.08 20.26
N LEU A 372 74.75 -4.08 21.31
CA LEU A 372 74.64 -5.03 22.41
C LEU A 372 73.29 -4.95 23.15
N ALA A 373 72.66 -3.79 23.16
CA ALA A 373 71.34 -3.62 23.77
C ALA A 373 70.27 -4.40 23.01
N ASP A 374 70.29 -4.35 21.68
CA ASP A 374 69.38 -5.06 20.78
C ASP A 374 69.60 -6.56 20.81
N LEU A 375 70.87 -7.01 20.82
CA LEU A 375 71.18 -8.41 21.02
C LEU A 375 70.65 -8.93 22.36
N LEU A 376 70.73 -8.11 23.42
CA LEU A 376 70.17 -8.51 24.71
C LEU A 376 68.66 -8.63 24.65
N THR A 377 67.98 -7.71 23.96
CA THR A 377 66.53 -7.75 23.74
C THR A 377 66.12 -8.97 22.89
N PHE A 378 66.83 -9.25 21.80
CA PHE A 378 66.64 -10.45 20.98
C PHE A 378 66.83 -11.74 21.78
N LEU A 379 67.86 -11.82 22.63
CA LEU A 379 68.10 -13.00 23.47
C LEU A 379 67.01 -13.23 24.53
N MET A 380 66.21 -12.22 24.85
CA MET A 380 65.01 -12.40 25.69
C MET A 380 63.86 -13.06 24.92
N ALA A 381 63.83 -12.92 23.58
CA ALA A 381 62.91 -13.59 22.68
C ALA A 381 63.42 -14.97 22.21
N TYR A 382 64.72 -15.25 22.31
CA TYR A 382 65.29 -16.50 21.77
C TYR A 382 64.61 -17.77 22.30
N GLY A 383 64.14 -18.60 21.37
CA GLY A 383 63.43 -19.85 21.64
C GLY A 383 61.93 -19.69 21.89
N THR A 384 61.35 -18.52 21.63
CA THR A 384 59.89 -18.35 21.52
C THR A 384 59.39 -18.89 20.18
N GLU A 385 58.11 -19.27 20.14
CA GLU A 385 57.43 -19.80 18.97
C GLU A 385 56.06 -19.11 18.78
N GLY A 386 55.73 -18.74 17.56
CA GLY A 386 54.42 -18.20 17.18
C GLY A 386 53.35 -19.31 17.10
N PRO A 387 52.04 -18.97 17.16
CA PRO A 387 51.47 -17.63 17.32
C PRO A 387 51.45 -17.14 18.78
N ASN A 388 51.92 -17.95 19.73
CA ASN A 388 51.92 -17.60 21.15
C ASN A 388 53.35 -17.32 21.64
N TRP A 389 53.80 -16.08 21.45
CA TRP A 389 55.17 -15.62 21.69
C TRP A 389 55.57 -15.52 23.17
N GLY A 390 54.77 -16.10 24.09
CA GLY A 390 55.06 -16.17 25.51
C GLY A 390 54.68 -14.92 26.31
N PHE A 391 55.48 -14.54 27.30
CA PHE A 391 55.13 -13.50 28.30
C PHE A 391 55.56 -12.07 27.92
N GLN A 392 55.88 -11.80 26.67
CA GLN A 392 56.35 -10.48 26.23
C GLN A 392 55.35 -9.89 25.24
N ASP A 393 54.50 -8.99 25.74
CA ASP A 393 53.44 -8.33 24.96
C ASP A 393 54.01 -7.64 23.71
N TRP A 394 55.21 -7.08 23.80
CA TRP A 394 55.87 -6.40 22.67
C TRP A 394 56.22 -7.33 21.49
N ILE A 395 56.54 -8.61 21.75
CA ILE A 395 56.85 -9.58 20.69
C ILE A 395 55.55 -9.99 20.00
N GLN A 396 54.49 -10.16 20.81
CA GLN A 396 53.16 -10.45 20.31
C GLN A 396 52.68 -9.34 19.37
N ASP A 397 52.83 -8.08 19.77
CA ASP A 397 52.44 -6.92 18.97
C ASP A 397 53.30 -6.78 17.68
N ALA A 398 54.59 -7.13 17.73
CA ALA A 398 55.51 -7.00 16.59
C ALA A 398 55.38 -8.12 15.55
N CYS A 399 55.10 -9.36 16.01
CA CYS A 399 55.15 -10.56 15.18
C CYS A 399 53.76 -11.15 14.84
N GLU A 400 52.68 -10.69 15.48
CA GLU A 400 51.31 -11.14 15.19
C GLU A 400 50.47 -10.02 14.55
N VAL A 401 50.95 -9.47 13.42
CA VAL A 401 50.14 -8.57 12.59
C VAL A 401 49.09 -9.38 11.85
N THR A 402 47.82 -9.22 12.21
CA THR A 402 46.71 -9.94 11.58
C THR A 402 46.11 -9.09 10.45
N PRO A 403 46.03 -9.60 9.22
CA PRO A 403 45.36 -8.87 8.16
C PRO A 403 43.87 -8.71 8.46
N PHE A 404 43.27 -7.64 7.97
CA PHE A 404 41.82 -7.50 7.90
C PHE A 404 41.21 -8.64 7.10
N ALA A 405 39.94 -8.94 7.39
CA ALA A 405 39.20 -9.92 6.60
C ALA A 405 39.03 -9.41 5.16
N GLU A 406 39.23 -10.29 4.19
CA GLU A 406 39.11 -10.00 2.75
C GLU A 406 37.77 -9.35 2.38
N GLU A 407 36.67 -9.78 3.00
CA GLU A 407 35.34 -9.18 2.83
C GLU A 407 35.29 -7.69 3.22
N VAL A 408 36.09 -7.28 4.21
CA VAL A 408 36.18 -5.87 4.65
C VAL A 408 36.93 -5.04 3.61
N LEU A 409 37.94 -5.62 2.96
CA LEU A 409 38.76 -4.95 1.95
C LEU A 409 38.04 -4.82 0.60
N LEU A 410 37.18 -5.78 0.24
CA LEU A 410 36.40 -5.76 -1.00
C LEU A 410 35.18 -4.82 -0.98
N ALA A 411 34.72 -4.37 0.20
CA ALA A 411 33.53 -3.53 0.34
C ALA A 411 33.66 -2.12 -0.29
N THR A 412 34.85 -1.75 -0.77
CA THR A 412 35.17 -0.43 -1.33
C THR A 412 35.40 -0.41 -2.84
N VAL A 413 35.25 -1.54 -3.54
CA VAL A 413 35.45 -1.61 -5.00
C VAL A 413 34.12 -1.76 -5.70
N GLU A 414 33.72 -0.71 -6.40
CA GLU A 414 32.67 -0.81 -7.42
C GLU A 414 33.31 -1.38 -8.70
N VAL A 415 32.99 -2.64 -9.00
CA VAL A 415 33.27 -3.23 -10.30
C VAL A 415 32.22 -2.67 -11.26
N CYS A 416 32.61 -2.31 -12.48
CA CYS A 416 31.64 -1.97 -13.51
C CYS A 416 30.71 -3.18 -13.72
N GLU A 417 29.40 -3.01 -13.56
CA GLU A 417 28.39 -4.04 -13.84
C GLU A 417 27.40 -3.56 -14.91
N GLY A 418 27.21 -4.34 -15.99
CA GLY A 418 26.15 -4.12 -16.97
C GLY A 418 26.62 -3.94 -18.42
N ASP A 419 25.72 -3.45 -19.26
CA ASP A 419 25.97 -3.20 -20.68
C ASP A 419 26.93 -1.99 -20.91
N ASP A 420 27.17 -1.19 -19.86
CA ASP A 420 28.10 -0.04 -19.83
C ASP A 420 29.54 -0.42 -19.46
N CYS A 421 29.89 -1.71 -19.52
CA CYS A 421 31.24 -2.18 -19.18
C CYS A 421 31.97 -2.71 -20.41
N CYS A 422 33.29 -2.50 -20.47
CA CYS A 422 34.05 -3.03 -21.57
C CYS A 422 34.32 -4.52 -21.35
N GLY A 423 33.40 -5.38 -21.79
CA GLY A 423 33.51 -6.82 -21.57
C GLY A 423 33.52 -7.17 -20.09
N ASN A 424 34.25 -8.23 -19.72
CA ASN A 424 34.45 -8.59 -18.31
C ASN A 424 35.63 -7.80 -17.77
N GLU A 425 35.36 -6.63 -17.20
CA GLU A 425 36.36 -5.87 -16.46
C GLU A 425 36.63 -6.52 -15.11
N GLY A 426 37.91 -6.67 -14.76
CA GLY A 426 38.30 -7.20 -13.48
C GLY A 426 39.79 -7.43 -13.39
N CYS A 427 40.24 -7.87 -12.21
CA CYS A 427 41.65 -8.09 -12.02
C CYS A 427 42.09 -9.45 -12.58
N ALA A 428 43.04 -9.46 -13.52
CA ALA A 428 43.60 -10.68 -14.08
C ALA A 428 44.70 -11.34 -13.20
N TYR A 429 45.18 -10.64 -12.16
CA TYR A 429 46.26 -11.12 -11.31
C TYR A 429 45.73 -11.98 -10.15
N THR A 430 46.20 -13.22 -10.05
CA THR A 430 45.71 -14.23 -9.09
C THR A 430 45.94 -13.91 -7.61
N TRP A 431 46.75 -12.91 -7.32
CA TRP A 431 47.13 -12.50 -5.96
C TRP A 431 46.42 -11.22 -5.51
N ALA A 432 45.60 -10.61 -6.39
CA ALA A 432 44.71 -9.55 -5.99
C ALA A 432 43.48 -10.09 -5.26
N LEU A 433 42.95 -9.33 -4.31
CA LEU A 433 41.74 -9.70 -3.55
C LEU A 433 40.51 -9.81 -4.44
N ASN A 434 40.44 -9.00 -5.50
CA ASN A 434 39.35 -8.98 -6.47
C ASN A 434 39.73 -9.70 -7.78
N TYR A 435 40.59 -10.72 -7.69
CA TYR A 435 40.94 -11.57 -8.83
C TYR A 435 39.69 -12.16 -9.48
N ASP A 436 39.57 -11.95 -10.79
CA ASP A 436 38.54 -12.55 -11.62
C ASP A 436 39.19 -13.34 -12.76
N ALA A 437 39.02 -14.67 -12.71
CA ALA A 437 39.52 -15.58 -13.74
C ALA A 437 38.82 -15.41 -15.10
N THR A 438 37.72 -14.66 -15.15
CA THR A 438 36.96 -14.33 -16.36
C THR A 438 37.24 -12.93 -16.89
N ALA A 439 38.06 -12.15 -16.19
CA ALA A 439 38.46 -10.82 -16.63
C ALA A 439 39.21 -10.89 -17.97
N GLU A 440 38.77 -10.08 -18.91
CA GLU A 440 39.40 -9.92 -20.23
C GLU A 440 40.15 -8.59 -20.34
N LEU A 441 39.85 -7.64 -19.46
CA LEU A 441 40.39 -6.29 -19.42
C LEU A 441 40.55 -5.83 -17.96
N ASP A 442 41.62 -5.10 -17.67
CA ASP A 442 41.85 -4.48 -16.37
C ASP A 442 42.22 -2.99 -16.57
N ARG A 443 41.60 -2.12 -15.77
CA ARG A 443 41.73 -0.66 -15.85
C ARG A 443 42.33 -0.06 -14.58
N GLY A 444 43.07 -0.87 -13.84
CA GLY A 444 43.69 -0.49 -12.58
C GLY A 444 42.84 -0.93 -11.40
N SER A 445 41.98 -1.93 -11.62
CA SER A 445 41.00 -2.38 -10.63
C SER A 445 41.60 -3.34 -9.61
N CYS A 446 42.75 -3.97 -9.89
CA CYS A 446 43.37 -4.91 -8.97
C CYS A 446 43.69 -4.31 -7.62
N LEU A 447 43.23 -5.00 -6.57
CA LEU A 447 43.57 -4.71 -5.19
C LEU A 447 44.68 -5.65 -4.73
N PHE A 448 45.89 -5.12 -4.66
CA PHE A 448 47.07 -5.81 -4.17
C PHE A 448 47.21 -5.56 -2.67
N PRO A 449 46.94 -6.57 -1.81
CA PRO A 449 46.94 -6.39 -0.37
C PRO A 449 48.36 -6.46 0.19
N GLY A 450 48.70 -5.52 1.07
CA GLY A 450 49.97 -5.53 1.80
C GLY A 450 50.07 -4.32 2.71
N CYS A 451 51.24 -4.05 3.26
CA CYS A 451 51.46 -2.80 3.97
C CYS A 451 51.78 -1.67 2.98
N THR A 452 50.94 -0.63 2.92
CA THR A 452 51.13 0.49 1.99
C THR A 452 51.85 1.69 2.60
N ASP A 453 52.19 1.63 3.89
CA ASP A 453 52.90 2.69 4.62
C ASP A 453 54.41 2.54 4.39
N ASP A 454 55.04 3.50 3.70
CA ASP A 454 56.47 3.46 3.34
C ASP A 454 57.41 3.68 4.54
N GLU A 455 56.85 4.04 5.71
CA GLU A 455 57.57 4.11 6.97
C GLU A 455 57.49 2.82 7.81
N ALA A 456 56.69 1.83 7.38
CA ALA A 456 56.64 0.51 8.01
C ALA A 456 57.83 -0.38 7.63
N LEU A 457 58.25 -1.25 8.56
CA LEU A 457 59.37 -2.16 8.36
C LEU A 457 59.07 -3.30 7.38
N ASN A 458 57.79 -3.60 7.17
CA ASN A 458 57.31 -4.58 6.21
C ASN A 458 56.51 -3.92 5.07
N PHE A 459 56.83 -2.67 4.74
CA PHE A 459 56.29 -2.00 3.56
C PHE A 459 56.38 -2.90 2.33
N ASP A 460 55.25 -3.09 1.66
CA ASP A 460 55.13 -3.85 0.44
C ASP A 460 55.00 -2.87 -0.74
N PRO A 461 56.04 -2.71 -1.56
CA PRO A 461 56.02 -1.79 -2.70
C PRO A 461 55.04 -2.22 -3.81
N LEU A 462 54.52 -3.46 -3.76
CA LEU A 462 53.54 -3.96 -4.70
C LEU A 462 52.09 -3.79 -4.21
N ALA A 463 51.89 -3.40 -2.95
CA ALA A 463 50.58 -3.22 -2.38
C ALA A 463 49.97 -1.86 -2.74
N ASN A 464 48.68 -1.85 -3.09
CA ASN A 464 47.88 -0.64 -3.25
C ASN A 464 46.66 -0.60 -2.30
N VAL A 465 46.47 -1.65 -1.49
CA VAL A 465 45.47 -1.71 -0.42
C VAL A 465 46.14 -2.14 0.88
N ASP A 466 46.01 -1.29 1.91
CA ASP A 466 46.45 -1.62 3.26
C ASP A 466 45.58 -2.74 3.83
N ASN A 467 46.19 -3.91 4.05
CA ASN A 467 45.50 -5.05 4.65
C ASN A 467 45.61 -5.07 6.18
N GLY A 468 46.12 -4.03 6.83
CA GLY A 468 46.30 -3.91 8.27
C GLY A 468 47.53 -4.62 8.82
N THR A 469 48.43 -5.08 7.94
CA THR A 469 49.64 -5.80 8.37
C THR A 469 50.85 -4.91 8.61
N CYS A 470 50.75 -3.58 8.46
CA CYS A 470 51.86 -2.68 8.69
C CYS A 470 52.45 -2.81 10.11
N SER A 471 53.75 -3.13 10.18
CA SER A 471 54.52 -3.27 11.39
C SER A 471 55.61 -2.19 11.47
N PHE A 472 55.57 -1.42 12.54
CA PHE A 472 56.56 -0.37 12.85
C PHE A 472 57.58 -0.82 13.90
N GLN A 473 57.49 -2.08 14.33
CA GLN A 473 58.33 -2.65 15.37
C GLN A 473 59.06 -3.89 14.84
N PRO A 474 60.38 -4.01 15.04
CA PRO A 474 61.10 -5.18 14.57
C PRO A 474 60.60 -6.45 15.26
N CYS A 475 60.15 -7.41 14.47
CA CYS A 475 59.86 -8.76 14.93
C CYS A 475 61.17 -9.56 15.01
N PRO A 476 61.49 -10.23 16.14
CA PRO A 476 62.69 -11.05 16.26
C PRO A 476 62.67 -12.36 15.45
N ASP A 477 61.55 -12.73 14.83
CA ASP A 477 61.46 -13.81 13.83
C ASP A 477 61.62 -13.16 12.44
N PHE A 478 62.85 -13.12 11.93
CA PHE A 478 63.20 -12.36 10.73
C PHE A 478 62.93 -13.13 9.44
N ASN A 479 62.95 -14.47 9.51
CA ASN A 479 62.67 -15.32 8.36
C ASN A 479 61.20 -15.76 8.28
N GLY A 480 60.38 -15.37 9.27
CA GLY A 480 58.95 -15.62 9.32
C GLY A 480 58.60 -17.10 9.46
N ASP A 481 59.51 -17.93 9.96
CA ASP A 481 59.28 -19.38 10.11
C ASP A 481 58.49 -19.75 11.38
N GLY A 482 58.16 -18.75 12.20
CA GLY A 482 57.42 -18.87 13.43
C GLY A 482 58.28 -19.21 14.65
N LEU A 483 59.62 -19.22 14.54
CA LEU A 483 60.54 -19.56 15.63
C LEU A 483 61.66 -18.52 15.75
N VAL A 484 61.84 -17.92 16.93
CA VAL A 484 63.05 -17.11 17.17
C VAL A 484 64.21 -18.05 17.50
N GLN A 485 65.10 -18.28 16.53
CA GLN A 485 66.16 -19.27 16.65
C GLN A 485 67.51 -18.77 16.11
N ILE A 486 68.42 -19.71 15.85
CA ILE A 486 69.80 -19.37 15.47
C ILE A 486 69.87 -18.74 14.07
N THR A 487 68.91 -19.02 13.19
CA THR A 487 68.82 -18.38 11.87
C THR A 487 68.57 -16.88 12.01
N ASP A 488 67.60 -16.50 12.84
CA ASP A 488 67.27 -15.08 13.11
C ASP A 488 68.41 -14.35 13.81
N LEU A 489 69.15 -15.06 14.67
CA LEU A 489 70.35 -14.50 15.28
C LEU A 489 71.43 -14.22 14.23
N LEU A 490 71.55 -15.05 13.19
CA LEU A 490 72.50 -14.81 12.11
C LEU A 490 72.05 -13.61 11.28
N ASP A 491 70.75 -13.46 11.04
CA ASP A 491 70.17 -12.35 10.28
C ASP A 491 70.33 -11.01 11.04
N LEU A 492 70.11 -11.00 12.36
CA LEU A 492 70.45 -9.86 13.24
C LEU A 492 71.92 -9.42 13.08
N LEU A 493 72.83 -10.39 12.98
CA LEU A 493 74.26 -10.11 12.88
C LEU A 493 74.66 -9.56 11.51
N LEU A 494 73.81 -9.71 10.47
CA LEU A 494 74.04 -9.07 9.16
C LEU A 494 73.95 -7.53 9.28
N VAL A 495 73.01 -7.04 10.09
CA VAL A 495 72.81 -5.60 10.37
C VAL A 495 73.57 -5.12 11.60
N TRP A 496 74.56 -5.88 12.10
CA TRP A 496 75.26 -5.48 13.32
C TRP A 496 76.05 -4.16 13.14
N GLY A 497 75.73 -3.17 13.98
CA GLY A 497 76.37 -1.85 13.94
C GLY A 497 75.84 -0.94 12.83
N THR A 498 74.70 -1.27 12.22
CA THR A 498 73.95 -0.32 11.39
C THR A 498 73.42 0.82 12.25
N GLU A 499 73.32 2.01 11.64
CA GLU A 499 72.70 3.21 12.21
C GLU A 499 71.47 3.49 11.36
N TYR A 500 70.30 3.52 11.99
CA TYR A 500 69.03 3.90 11.37
C TYR A 500 68.75 5.37 11.72
N ASP A 501 68.37 6.17 10.71
CA ASP A 501 68.15 7.62 10.82
C ASP A 501 66.79 7.99 11.42
#